data_AF-A0A242B0A9-F1
#
_entry.id   AF-A0A242B0A9-F1
#
_cell.length_a   1.000
_cell.length_b   1.000
_cell.length_c   1.000
_cell.angle_alpha   90.00
_cell.angle_beta   90.00
_cell.angle_gamma   90.00
#
_symmetry.space_group_name_H-M   'P 1'
#
loop_
_entity.id
_entity.type
_entity.pdbx_description
1 polymer ?
#
loop_
_entity_poly.entity_id
_entity_poly.type
_entity_poly.pdbx_seq_one_letter_code
_entity_poly.pdbx_strand_id
1 'polypeptide(L)'
;MGRIDLTKVYTAKEMSEKIGKNRNYLSQAFRNNKTDILKDFTYRKIGSTLLFSDDPTNDLSQLVPAKEASRLIGKNDEYFAHVYRRTPHRFEGISHIFKGKTLFLTKEAIRRFCQRNTTKMSDKA
;
A
#
# COMPACT_ATOMS: atom_id res chain seq x y z
N MET A 1 -4.56 15.00 4.78
CA MET A 1 -4.42 13.55 4.48
C MET A 1 -3.91 12.87 5.73
N GLY A 2 -4.40 11.66 6.05
CA GLY A 2 -3.88 10.89 7.19
C GLY A 2 -2.40 10.54 6.99
N ARG A 3 -1.67 10.34 8.09
CA ARG A 3 -0.25 9.97 8.04
C ARG A 3 -0.15 8.44 7.97
N ILE A 4 0.80 7.96 7.17
CA ILE A 4 1.15 6.54 7.12
C ILE A 4 2.67 6.37 7.09
N ASP A 5 3.18 5.57 8.01
CA ASP A 5 4.54 5.06 8.01
C ASP A 5 4.57 3.68 7.33
N LEU A 6 5.10 3.64 6.10
CA LEU A 6 5.18 2.42 5.31
C LEU A 6 6.07 1.34 5.95
N THR A 7 7.03 1.72 6.81
CA THR A 7 7.91 0.75 7.48
C THR A 7 7.16 -0.11 8.49
N LYS A 8 6.00 0.37 8.96
CA LYS A 8 5.12 -0.29 9.91
C LYS A 8 3.88 -0.92 9.26
N VAL A 9 3.96 -1.23 7.96
CA VAL A 9 2.90 -1.91 7.22
C VAL A 9 3.30 -3.36 6.94
N TYR A 10 2.44 -4.29 7.35
CA TYR A 10 2.67 -5.72 7.27
C TYR A 10 1.49 -6.42 6.61
N THR A 11 1.75 -7.50 5.89
CA THR A 11 0.71 -8.48 5.54
C THR A 11 0.24 -9.23 6.78
N ALA A 12 -0.94 -9.86 6.68
CA ALA A 12 -1.43 -10.78 7.72
C ALA A 12 -0.41 -11.86 8.12
N LYS A 13 0.36 -12.37 7.14
CA LYS A 13 1.44 -13.34 7.37
C LYS A 13 2.55 -12.73 8.22
N GLU A 14 3.17 -11.65 7.74
CA GLU A 14 4.29 -11.00 8.41
C GLU A 14 3.92 -10.55 9.81
N MET A 15 2.72 -9.99 9.99
CA MET A 15 2.24 -9.57 11.30
C MET A 15 2.02 -10.75 12.23
N SER A 16 1.49 -11.87 11.73
CA SER A 16 1.31 -13.10 12.54
C SER A 16 2.66 -13.64 13.02
N GLU A 17 3.66 -13.68 12.15
CA GLU A 17 5.02 -14.10 12.49
C GLU A 17 5.68 -13.12 13.47
N LYS A 18 5.48 -11.81 13.27
CA LYS A 18 5.98 -10.75 14.17
C LYS A 18 5.48 -10.87 15.60
N ILE A 19 4.23 -11.29 15.80
CA ILE A 19 3.65 -11.51 17.14
C ILE A 19 3.89 -12.94 17.68
N GLY A 20 4.79 -13.71 17.06
CA GLY A 20 5.17 -15.06 17.49
C GLY A 20 4.07 -16.11 17.29
N LYS A 21 3.16 -15.90 16.34
CA LYS A 21 2.08 -16.84 16.01
C LYS A 21 2.35 -17.55 14.67
N ASN A 22 1.57 -18.60 14.40
CA ASN A 22 1.61 -19.27 13.10
C ASN A 22 1.31 -18.26 11.97
N ARG A 23 2.02 -18.37 10.85
CA ARG A 23 1.89 -17.52 9.66
C ARG A 23 0.45 -17.28 9.14
N ASN A 24 -0.49 -18.15 9.49
CA ASN A 24 -1.89 -18.05 9.07
C ASN A 24 -2.83 -17.47 10.16
N TYR A 25 -2.32 -17.15 11.34
CA TYR A 25 -3.10 -16.78 12.52
C TYR A 25 -4.07 -15.62 12.25
N LEU A 26 -3.56 -14.46 11.83
CA LEU A 26 -4.39 -13.28 11.57
C LEU A 26 -5.29 -13.46 10.33
N SER A 27 -4.83 -14.23 9.34
CA SER A 27 -5.66 -14.57 8.17
C SER A 27 -6.86 -15.45 8.53
N GLN A 28 -6.70 -16.37 9.49
CA GLN A 28 -7.79 -17.19 10.01
C GLN A 28 -8.71 -16.37 10.92
N ALA A 29 -8.15 -15.54 11.80
CA ALA A 29 -8.92 -14.65 12.66
C ALA A 29 -9.85 -13.73 11.83
N PHE A 30 -9.33 -13.14 10.75
CA PHE A 30 -10.11 -12.32 9.82
C PHE A 30 -11.21 -13.12 9.11
N ARG A 31 -10.91 -14.31 8.57
CA ARG A 31 -11.92 -15.14 7.89
C ARG A 31 -13.03 -15.63 8.81
N ASN A 32 -12.71 -15.87 10.08
CA ASN A 32 -13.62 -16.41 11.08
C ASN A 32 -14.26 -15.31 11.95
N ASN A 33 -14.14 -14.03 11.58
CA ASN A 33 -14.69 -12.88 12.31
C ASN A 33 -14.32 -12.87 13.82
N LYS A 34 -13.08 -13.23 14.15
CA LYS A 34 -12.56 -13.23 15.54
C LYS A 34 -12.23 -11.82 15.99
N THR A 35 -13.27 -11.05 16.30
CA THR A 35 -13.18 -9.63 16.70
C THR A 35 -12.38 -9.41 17.99
N ASP A 36 -12.40 -10.39 18.89
CA ASP A 36 -11.60 -10.45 20.11
C ASP A 36 -10.10 -10.38 19.84
N ILE A 37 -9.63 -10.98 18.75
CA ILE A 37 -8.23 -10.92 18.30
C ILE A 37 -7.98 -9.66 17.47
N LEU A 38 -8.90 -9.34 16.56
CA LEU A 38 -8.68 -8.29 15.55
C LEU A 38 -8.74 -6.87 16.12
N LYS A 39 -9.46 -6.65 17.23
CA LYS A 39 -9.62 -5.32 17.86
C LYS A 39 -8.30 -4.69 18.33
N ASP A 40 -7.29 -5.51 18.60
CA ASP A 40 -5.99 -5.05 19.11
C ASP A 40 -5.05 -4.55 17.98
N PHE A 41 -5.49 -4.63 16.73
CA PHE A 41 -4.68 -4.26 15.57
C PHE A 41 -5.36 -3.21 14.70
N THR A 42 -4.55 -2.32 14.13
CA THR A 42 -4.98 -1.51 12.98
C THR A 42 -4.84 -2.35 11.74
N TYR A 43 -5.95 -2.67 11.08
CA TYR A 43 -5.94 -3.49 9.87
C TYR A 43 -6.92 -3.00 8.82
N ARG A 44 -6.65 -3.33 7.56
CA ARG A 44 -7.54 -3.06 6.44
C ARG A 44 -7.32 -4.07 5.33
N LYS A 45 -8.42 -4.58 4.77
CA LYS A 45 -8.36 -5.32 3.50
C LYS A 45 -8.33 -4.32 2.36
N ILE A 46 -7.27 -4.38 1.55
CA ILE A 46 -7.06 -3.51 0.40
C ILE A 46 -6.82 -4.38 -0.82
N GLY A 47 -7.77 -4.37 -1.77
CA GLY A 47 -7.83 -5.36 -2.83
C GLY A 47 -7.89 -6.79 -2.27
N SER A 48 -6.93 -7.62 -2.69
CA SER A 48 -6.80 -9.01 -2.23
C SER A 48 -5.89 -9.18 -1.00
N THR A 49 -5.26 -8.11 -0.52
CA THR A 49 -4.28 -8.19 0.57
C THR A 49 -4.86 -7.65 1.86
N LEU A 50 -4.76 -8.43 2.94
CA LEU A 50 -5.07 -7.98 4.29
C LEU A 50 -3.79 -7.39 4.90
N LEU A 51 -3.84 -6.08 5.17
CA LEU A 51 -2.72 -5.31 5.71
C LEU A 51 -2.99 -4.96 7.17
N PHE A 52 -1.91 -4.94 7.95
CA PHE A 52 -1.86 -4.65 9.37
C PHE A 52 -0.80 -3.58 9.64
N SER A 53 -1.00 -2.85 10.72
CA SER A 53 -0.03 -1.96 11.34
C SER A 53 -0.03 -2.20 12.84
N ASP A 54 1.16 -2.18 13.44
CA ASP A 54 1.36 -2.16 14.90
C ASP A 54 1.33 -0.72 15.46
N ASP A 55 1.32 0.29 14.59
CA ASP A 55 1.11 1.69 14.94
C ASP A 55 -0.37 2.06 14.80
N PRO A 56 -1.07 2.42 15.89
CA PRO A 56 -2.49 2.80 15.83
C PRO A 56 -2.72 4.15 15.14
N THR A 57 -1.68 4.96 14.95
CA THR A 57 -1.76 6.25 14.25
C THR A 57 -1.65 6.12 12.73
N ASN A 58 -1.28 4.94 12.23
CA ASN A 58 -1.16 4.68 10.80
C ASN A 58 -2.53 4.62 10.12
N ASP A 59 -2.78 5.55 9.20
CA ASP A 59 -3.96 5.53 8.36
C ASP A 59 -3.76 4.62 7.14
N LEU A 60 -4.10 3.33 7.28
CA LEU A 60 -4.05 2.35 6.18
C LEU A 60 -4.98 2.71 5.01
N SER A 61 -5.94 3.64 5.18
CA SER A 61 -6.78 4.13 4.07
C SER A 61 -6.00 4.95 3.04
N GLN A 62 -4.77 5.36 3.36
CA GLN A 62 -3.90 6.06 2.44
C GLN A 62 -3.29 5.15 1.38
N LEU A 63 -3.26 3.82 1.60
CA LEU A 63 -2.71 2.87 0.65
C LEU A 63 -3.69 2.59 -0.49
N VAL A 64 -3.15 2.62 -1.71
CA VAL A 64 -3.86 2.34 -2.95
C VAL A 64 -3.05 1.31 -3.74
N PRO A 65 -3.64 0.17 -4.16
CA PRO A 65 -2.96 -0.77 -5.03
C PRO A 65 -2.51 -0.11 -6.33
N ALA A 66 -1.35 -0.47 -6.86
CA ALA A 66 -0.79 0.09 -8.09
C ALA A 66 -1.75 -0.02 -9.28
N LYS A 67 -2.56 -1.08 -9.34
CA LYS A 67 -3.63 -1.26 -10.32
C LYS A 67 -4.68 -0.15 -10.24
N GLU A 68 -5.21 0.10 -9.05
CA GLU A 68 -6.20 1.16 -8.80
C GLU A 68 -5.58 2.55 -9.01
N ALA A 69 -4.36 2.76 -8.52
CA ALA A 69 -3.61 3.98 -8.74
C ALA A 69 -3.44 4.30 -10.24
N SER A 70 -3.19 3.28 -11.07
CA SER A 70 -3.04 3.45 -12.51
C SER A 70 -4.34 3.89 -13.16
N ARG A 71 -5.47 3.31 -12.75
CA ARG A 71 -6.81 3.71 -13.21
C ARG A 71 -7.15 5.14 -12.80
N LEU A 72 -6.79 5.56 -11.58
CA LEU A 72 -7.02 6.92 -11.08
C LEU A 72 -6.35 7.99 -11.95
N ILE A 73 -5.28 7.65 -12.67
CA ILE A 73 -4.56 8.57 -13.55
C ILE A 73 -4.84 8.30 -15.05
N GLY A 74 -5.88 7.52 -15.36
CA GLY A 74 -6.28 7.22 -16.73
C GLY A 74 -5.27 6.36 -17.50
N LYS A 75 -4.50 5.51 -16.82
CA LYS A 75 -3.52 4.59 -17.43
C LYS A 75 -3.99 3.14 -17.31
N ASN A 76 -3.34 2.25 -18.07
CA ASN A 76 -3.61 0.82 -18.01
C ASN A 76 -3.31 0.23 -16.62
N ASP A 77 -3.96 -0.88 -16.28
CA ASP A 77 -3.87 -1.54 -14.98
C ASP A 77 -2.45 -1.89 -14.51
N GLU A 78 -1.52 -2.07 -15.45
CA GLU A 78 -0.14 -2.46 -15.15
C GLU A 78 0.82 -1.28 -15.11
N TYR A 79 0.36 -0.04 -15.36
CA TYR A 79 1.22 1.12 -15.56
C TYR A 79 2.22 1.32 -14.43
N PHE A 80 1.75 1.45 -13.19
CA PHE A 80 2.66 1.64 -12.05
C PHE A 80 3.52 0.41 -11.77
N ALA A 81 3.05 -0.80 -12.06
CA ALA A 81 3.85 -2.01 -11.92
C ALA A 81 5.00 -2.06 -12.95
N HIS A 82 4.74 -1.66 -14.20
CA HIS A 82 5.76 -1.52 -15.24
C HIS A 82 6.76 -0.43 -14.90
N VAL A 83 6.30 0.75 -14.47
CA VAL A 83 7.19 1.86 -14.08
C VAL A 83 8.09 1.43 -12.92
N TYR A 84 7.55 0.73 -11.92
CA TYR A 84 8.31 0.24 -10.77
C TYR A 84 9.41 -0.75 -11.17
N ARG A 85 9.10 -1.66 -12.10
CA ARG A 85 10.06 -2.69 -12.54
C ARG A 85 11.10 -2.19 -13.54
N ARG A 86 10.69 -1.35 -14.51
CA ARG A 86 11.54 -0.96 -15.65
C ARG A 86 12.22 0.39 -15.47
N THR A 87 11.61 1.29 -14.71
CA THR A 87 12.09 2.66 -14.51
C THR A 87 11.99 3.08 -13.04
N PRO A 88 12.69 2.38 -12.12
CA PRO A 88 12.55 2.59 -10.68
C PRO A 88 12.93 4.02 -10.24
N HIS A 89 13.85 4.68 -10.95
CA HIS A 89 14.21 6.08 -10.72
C HIS A 89 12.98 7.04 -10.78
N ARG A 90 11.92 6.69 -11.53
CA ARG A 90 10.67 7.50 -11.55
C ARG A 90 9.89 7.46 -10.23
N PHE A 91 10.21 6.50 -9.36
CA PHE A 91 9.65 6.37 -8.01
C PHE A 91 10.52 7.03 -6.92
N GLU A 92 11.65 7.67 -7.26
CA GLU A 92 12.48 8.36 -6.26
C GLU A 92 11.68 9.47 -5.56
N GLY A 93 11.56 9.40 -4.23
CA GLY A 93 10.73 10.32 -3.44
C GLY A 93 9.21 10.12 -3.60
N ILE A 94 8.77 9.03 -4.25
CA ILE A 94 7.37 8.61 -4.34
C ILE A 94 7.16 7.48 -3.35
N SER A 95 6.44 7.71 -2.26
CA SER A 95 6.21 6.70 -1.22
C SER A 95 5.44 5.50 -1.78
N HIS A 96 6.06 4.32 -1.73
CA HIS A 96 5.49 3.06 -2.22
C HIS A 96 6.00 1.88 -1.37
N ILE A 97 5.27 0.76 -1.40
CA ILE A 97 5.67 -0.47 -0.71
C ILE A 97 5.17 -1.71 -1.49
N PHE A 98 5.99 -2.76 -1.56
CA PHE A 98 5.60 -4.03 -2.15
C PHE A 98 5.30 -5.07 -1.06
N LYS A 99 4.04 -5.51 -0.95
CA LYS A 99 3.57 -6.44 0.10
C LYS A 99 2.57 -7.44 -0.47
N GLY A 100 2.70 -8.71 -0.07
CA GLY A 100 1.73 -9.74 -0.47
C GLY A 100 1.57 -9.91 -1.99
N LYS A 101 2.66 -9.70 -2.75
CA LYS A 101 2.71 -9.66 -4.23
C LYS A 101 2.02 -8.45 -4.87
N THR A 102 1.60 -7.47 -4.09
CA THR A 102 0.94 -6.25 -4.54
C THR A 102 1.84 -5.04 -4.28
N LEU A 103 2.03 -4.20 -5.30
CA LEU A 103 2.62 -2.87 -5.13
C LEU A 103 1.53 -1.91 -4.64
N PHE A 104 1.81 -1.15 -3.60
CA PHE A 104 0.95 -0.09 -3.08
C PHE A 104 1.66 1.26 -3.17
N LEU A 105 0.89 2.29 -3.50
CA LEU A 105 1.30 3.69 -3.40
C LEU A 105 0.45 4.37 -2.33
N THR A 106 0.90 5.50 -1.79
CA THR A 106 0.03 6.36 -0.98
C THR A 106 -0.77 7.31 -1.88
N LYS A 107 -1.95 7.76 -1.43
CA LYS A 107 -2.73 8.82 -2.12
C LYS A 107 -1.87 10.07 -2.42
N GLU A 108 -1.06 10.48 -1.45
CA GLU A 108 -0.13 11.60 -1.60
C GLU A 108 0.97 11.30 -2.64
N ALA A 109 1.51 10.08 -2.66
CA ALA A 109 2.51 9.67 -3.64
C ALA A 109 1.96 9.71 -5.08
N ILE A 110 0.71 9.28 -5.29
CA ILE A 110 0.04 9.37 -6.60
C ILE A 110 -0.07 10.84 -7.02
N ARG A 111 -0.50 11.73 -6.11
CA ARG A 111 -0.59 13.17 -6.39
C ARG A 111 0.76 13.77 -6.80
N ARG A 112 1.82 13.49 -6.04
CA ARG A 112 3.19 13.96 -6.35
C ARG A 112 3.70 13.41 -7.68
N PHE A 113 3.39 12.15 -7.98
CA PHE A 113 3.75 11.54 -9.26
C PHE A 113 3.08 12.26 -10.43
N CYS A 114 1.79 12.58 -10.32
CA CYS A 114 1.07 13.36 -11.35
C CYS A 114 1.66 14.76 -11.53
N GLN A 115 1.88 15.49 -10.44
CA GLN A 115 2.44 16.85 -10.47
C GLN A 115 3.79 16.91 -11.20
N ARG A 116 4.69 15.95 -10.93
CA ARG A 116 5.99 15.89 -11.63
C ARG A 116 5.87 15.65 -13.13
N ASN A 117 4.87 14.89 -13.57
CA ASN A 117 4.67 14.63 -15.00
C ASN A 117 4.01 15.81 -15.71
N THR A 118 3.18 16.61 -15.02
CA THR A 118 2.60 17.83 -15.59
C THR A 118 3.64 18.94 -15.74
N THR A 119 4.52 19.16 -14.74
CA THR A 119 5.57 20.20 -14.83
C THR A 119 6.60 19.90 -15.93
N LYS A 120 6.92 18.63 -16.17
CA LYS A 120 7.80 18.23 -17.29
C LYS A 120 7.22 18.48 -18.68
N MET A 121 5.91 18.72 -18.79
CA MET A 121 5.27 19.08 -20.07
C MET A 121 5.23 20.59 -20.29
N SER A 122 5.19 21.41 -19.23
CA SER A 122 5.22 22.88 -19.35
C SER A 122 6.61 23.41 -19.67
N ASP A 123 7.68 22.75 -19.21
CA ASP A 123 9.07 23.18 -19.48
C ASP A 123 9.57 22.79 -20.89
N LYS A 124 8.70 22.18 -21.71
CA LYS A 124 8.99 21.76 -23.09
C LYS A 124 8.14 22.48 -24.14
N ALA A 125 7.37 23.49 -23.73
CA ALA A 125 6.61 24.39 -24.61
C ALA A 125 7.35 25.73 -24.72
#